data_AF-A0A3D5E8T4-F1
#
_entry.id   AF-A0A3D5E8T4-F1
#
_cell.length_a   1.000
_cell.length_b   1.000
_cell.length_c   1.000
_cell.angle_alpha   90.00
_cell.angle_beta   90.00
_cell.angle_gamma   90.00
#
_symmetry.space_group_name_H-M   'P 1'
#
loop_
_entity.id
_entity.type
_entity.pdbx_description
1 polymer ?
#
loop_
_entity_poly.entity_id
_entity_poly.type
_entity_poly.pdbx_seq_one_letter_code
_entity_poly.pdbx_strand_id
1 'polypeptide(L)' 'MHIPVVPVVERGALQEEKIANSLRDSCVALLRGHGAYARGASLWEALHWLTALEESAHIALLRQAINRS' A
#
# COMPACT_ATOMS: atom_id res chain seq x y z
N MET A 1 12.78 -9.77 0.79
CA MET A 1 11.35 -9.62 1.12
C MET A 1 10.69 -8.95 -0.07
N HIS A 2 9.91 -9.69 -0.85
CA HIS A 2 9.18 -9.16 -2.02
C HIS A 2 7.86 -8.61 -1.49
N ILE A 3 7.62 -7.30 -1.60
CA ILE A 3 6.30 -6.76 -1.31
C ILE A 3 5.40 -7.24 -2.46
N PRO A 4 4.36 -8.05 -2.21
CA PRO A 4 3.41 -8.45 -3.24
C PRO A 4 2.77 -7.20 -3.85
N VAL A 5 2.30 -7.32 -5.10
CA VAL A 5 1.61 -6.24 -5.82
C VAL A 5 0.57 -5.60 -4.89
N VAL A 6 0.77 -4.32 -4.56
CA VAL A 6 -0.12 -3.59 -3.65
C VAL A 6 -1.37 -3.18 -4.44
N PRO A 7 -2.56 -3.69 -4.08
CA PRO A 7 -3.79 -3.36 -4.79
C PRO A 7 -4.09 -1.86 -4.68
N VAL A 8 -4.41 -1.24 -5.81
CA VAL A 8 -4.85 0.16 -5.88
C VAL A 8 -6.34 0.19 -6.12
N VAL A 9 -7.07 0.73 -5.15
CA VAL A 9 -8.52 0.95 -5.22
C VAL A 9 -8.78 2.36 -5.74
N GLU A 10 -9.65 2.47 -6.73
CA GLU A 10 -10.13 3.77 -7.23
C GLU A 10 -11.20 4.36 -6.31
N ARG A 11 -11.21 5.69 -6.16
CA ARG A 11 -12.25 6.39 -5.39
C ARG A 11 -13.61 6.24 -6.08
N GLY A 12 -14.67 6.14 -5.28
CA GLY A 12 -16.04 6.12 -5.78
C GLY A 12 -16.96 5.29 -4.91
N ALA A 13 -18.06 4.84 -5.51
CA ALA A 13 -19.02 4.00 -4.82
C ALA A 13 -18.35 2.71 -4.30
N LEU A 14 -18.71 2.36 -3.06
CA LEU A 14 -18.26 1.15 -2.36
C LEU A 14 -16.73 1.07 -2.16
N GLN A 15 -16.03 2.20 -2.11
CA GLN A 15 -14.58 2.22 -1.89
C GLN A 15 -14.16 1.51 -0.59
N GLU A 16 -14.94 1.66 0.50
CA GLU A 16 -14.67 1.02 1.78
C GLU A 16 -14.74 -0.51 1.67
N GLU A 17 -15.73 -1.02 0.97
CA GLU A 17 -15.90 -2.46 0.72
C GLU A 17 -14.78 -3.00 -0.18
N LYS A 18 -14.39 -2.24 -1.20
CA LYS A 18 -13.24 -2.58 -2.07
C LYS A 18 -11.92 -2.61 -1.30
N ILE A 19 -11.70 -1.66 -0.40
CA ILE A 19 -10.53 -1.66 0.51
C ILE A 19 -10.59 -2.89 1.41
N ALA A 20 -11.73 -3.13 2.07
CA ALA A 20 -11.91 -4.28 2.96
C ALA A 20 -11.66 -5.61 2.26
N ASN A 21 -12.16 -5.78 1.03
CA ASN A 21 -11.91 -6.97 0.22
C ASN A 21 -10.43 -7.09 -0.17
N SER A 22 -9.79 -6.00 -0.59
CA SER A 22 -8.36 -5.99 -0.93
C SER A 22 -7.47 -6.37 0.26
N LEU A 23 -7.87 -5.97 1.48
CA LEU A 23 -7.16 -6.29 2.71
C LEU A 23 -7.31 -7.75 3.18
N ARG A 24 -8.22 -8.53 2.56
CA ARG A 24 -8.31 -9.98 2.82
C ARG A 24 -7.11 -10.71 2.22
N ASP A 25 -6.76 -10.33 0.99
CA ASP A 25 -5.72 -11.00 0.21
C ASP A 25 -4.33 -10.35 0.38
N SER A 26 -4.29 -9.06 0.74
CA SER A 26 -3.07 -8.29 0.96
C SER A 26 -3.06 -7.61 2.32
N CYS A 27 -1.89 -7.49 2.97
CA CYS A 27 -1.77 -6.74 4.24
C CYS A 27 -1.87 -5.22 4.05
N VAL A 28 -1.75 -4.72 2.82
CA VAL A 28 -1.78 -3.29 2.46
C VAL A 28 -2.64 -3.09 1.21
N ALA A 29 -3.40 -2.00 1.16
CA ALA A 29 -4.12 -1.52 -0.01
C ALA A 29 -3.97 0.00 -0.13
N LEU A 30 -3.92 0.52 -1.36
CA LEU A 30 -3.82 1.96 -1.62
C LEU A 30 -5.14 2.49 -2.18
N LEU A 31 -5.72 3.52 -1.57
CA LEU A 31 -6.83 4.27 -2.17
C LEU A 31 -6.25 5.44 -2.97
N ARG A 32 -6.49 5.44 -4.29
CA ARG A 32 -5.93 6.46 -5.18
C ARG A 32 -6.32 7.87 -4.71
N GLY A 33 -5.32 8.72 -4.49
CA GLY A 33 -5.53 10.11 -4.10
C GLY A 33 -6.00 10.32 -2.65
N HIS A 34 -5.91 9.30 -1.79
CA HIS A 34 -6.20 9.41 -0.35
C HIS A 34 -5.04 8.93 0.50
N GLY A 35 -4.64 7.68 0.36
CA GLY A 35 -3.61 7.10 1.21
C GLY A 35 -3.65 5.59 1.23
N ALA A 36 -2.82 5.03 2.10
CA ALA A 36 -2.69 3.59 2.28
C ALA A 36 -3.48 3.13 3.51
N TYR A 37 -4.01 1.91 3.41
CA TYR A 37 -4.67 1.18 4.48
C TYR A 37 -3.91 -0.11 4.70
N ALA A 38 -3.74 -0.50 5.96
CA ALA A 38 -3.07 -1.74 6.31
C ALA A 38 -3.85 -2.54 7.35
N ARG A 39 -3.67 -3.86 7.32
CA ARG A 39 -4.21 -4.80 8.29
C ARG A 39 -3.06 -5.59 8.92
N GLY A 40 -3.14 -5.77 10.25
CA GLY A 40 -2.26 -6.64 11.02
C GLY A 40 -3.01 -7.23 12.20
N ALA A 41 -2.42 -8.22 12.87
CA ALA A 41 -2.91 -8.76 14.14
C ALA A 41 -2.81 -7.74 15.28
N SER A 42 -2.02 -6.68 15.12
CA SER A 42 -1.94 -5.55 16.03
C SER A 42 -1.81 -4.23 15.27
N LEU A 43 -2.04 -3.11 15.97
CA LEU A 43 -1.78 -1.78 15.43
C LEU A 43 -0.32 -1.61 15.02
N TRP A 44 0.60 -2.17 15.81
CA TRP A 44 2.03 -2.14 15.50
C TRP A 44 2.35 -2.84 14.19
N GLU A 45 1.75 -4.00 13.95
CA GLU A 45 1.94 -4.74 12.70
C GLU A 45 1.34 -3.98 11.51
N ALA A 46 0.15 -3.39 11.66
CA ALA A 46 -0.43 -2.56 10.62
C ALA A 46 0.48 -1.35 10.29
N LEU A 47 1.04 -0.69 11.31
CA LEU A 47 1.99 0.40 11.13
C LEU A 47 3.28 -0.08 10.44
N HIS A 48 3.81 -1.24 10.83
CA HIS A 48 4.98 -1.84 10.20
C HIS A 48 4.77 -2.02 8.68
N TRP A 49 3.60 -2.50 8.28
CA TRP A 49 3.26 -2.65 6.86
C TRP A 49 3.16 -1.32 6.11
N LEU A 50 2.62 -0.27 6.74
CA LEU A 50 2.59 1.07 6.16
C LEU A 50 4.00 1.65 5.98
N THR A 51 4.85 1.56 7.00
CA THR A 51 6.24 2.02 6.91
C THR A 51 7.00 1.27 5.83
N ALA A 52 6.85 -0.06 5.75
CA ALA A 52 7.49 -0.86 4.71
C ALA A 52 7.05 -0.45 3.29
N LEU A 53 5.76 -0.10 3.12
CA LEU A 53 5.23 0.41 1.85
C LEU A 53 5.87 1.74 1.48
N GLU A 54 5.92 2.69 2.41
CA GLU A 54 6.45 4.04 2.19
C GLU A 54 7.93 4.00 1.80
N GLU A 55 8.74 3.27 2.56
CA GLU A 55 10.17 3.10 2.28
C GLU A 55 10.40 2.42 0.92
N SER A 56 9.58 1.43 0.58
CA SER A 56 9.69 0.75 -0.72
C SER A 56 9.30 1.66 -1.89
N ALA A 57 8.28 2.48 -1.72
CA ALA A 57 7.90 3.49 -2.71
C ALA A 57 9.01 4.53 -2.89
N HIS A 58 9.63 4.98 -1.80
CA HIS A 58 10.75 5.91 -1.84
C HIS A 58 11.95 5.32 -2.61
N ILE A 59 12.35 4.09 -2.30
CA ILE A 59 13.42 3.39 -3.04
C ILE A 59 13.06 3.26 -4.53
N ALA A 60 11.83 2.90 -4.86
CA ALA A 60 11.39 2.78 -6.25
C ALA A 60 11.51 4.12 -7.00
N LEU A 61 11.14 5.23 -6.36
CA LEU A 61 11.28 6.58 -6.94
C LEU A 61 12.75 6.98 -7.12
N LEU A 62 13.60 6.73 -6.13
CA LEU A 62 15.04 7.03 -6.23
C LEU A 62 15.69 6.24 -7.38
N ARG A 63 15.35 4.95 -7.52
CA ARG A 63 15.82 4.12 -8.63
C ARG A 63 15.37 4.67 -9.99
N GLN A 64 14.13 5.16 -10.08
CA GLN A 64 13.63 5.79 -11.31
C GLN A 64 14.36 7.09 -11.62
N ALA A 65 14.71 7.90 -10.61
CA ALA A 65 15.45 9.14 -10.80
C ALA A 65 16.88 8.86 -11.31
N ILE A 66 17.57 7.89 -10.71
CA ILE A 66 18.92 7.48 -11.13
C ILE A 66 18.90 6.95 -12.58
N ASN A 67 17.93 6.11 -12.94
CA ASN A 67 17.84 5.56 -14.30
C ASN A 67 17.42 6.56 -15.38
N ARG A 68 16.91 7.74 -14.99
CA ARG A 68 16.56 8.84 -15.92
C ARG A 68 17.67 9.87 -16.10
N SER A 69 18.78 9.72 -15.34
CA SER A 69 19.97 10.57 -15.38
C SER A 69 21.02 9.99 -16.32
#